data_AF-A0AB34JC08-F1
#
_entry.id   AF-A0AB34JC08-F1
#
_cell.length_a   1.000
_cell.length_b   1.000
_cell.length_c   1.000
_cell.angle_alpha   90.00
_cell.angle_beta   90.00
_cell.angle_gamma   90.00
#
_symmetry.space_group_name_H-M   'P 1'
#
loop_
_entity.id
_entity.type
_entity.pdbx_description
1 polymer ?
#
loop_
_entity_poly.entity_id
_entity_poly.type
_entity_poly.pdbx_seq_one_letter_code
_entity_poly.pdbx_strand_id
1 'polypeptide(L)'
;MAEEQWPEFPCEDPTATELADWLRVWDASLKGLEVEAVLRGATPPSLISLSRATDLTDFTELTAVDEPDAAKRLRHNASVKRAHRDEANRVEAYAAGVLRVTNGFAGQLERALRRTAPARLRRLRASHAVAGVPGAYDGAAMMLALRALVGVRGPTQRQSSAWHERQWERLRDTRLPDGCVADDYAAKCHELIEVHLPNFSRVRLEKSTLTDVLIDFLPE
;
A
#
# COMPACT_ATOMS: atom_id res chain seq x y z
N MET A 1 -17.46 10.78 -22.77
CA MET A 1 -16.63 11.22 -21.63
C MET A 1 -15.42 10.31 -21.62
N ALA A 2 -14.21 10.85 -21.75
CA ALA A 2 -13.02 10.01 -21.69
C ALA A 2 -12.99 9.34 -20.31
N GLU A 3 -12.98 8.00 -20.26
CA GLU A 3 -12.66 7.29 -19.03
C GLU A 3 -11.28 7.76 -18.60
N GLU A 4 -11.22 8.50 -17.50
CA GLU A 4 -9.96 8.93 -16.93
C GLU A 4 -9.23 7.67 -16.45
N GLN A 5 -8.37 7.16 -17.32
CA GLN A 5 -7.72 5.87 -17.15
C GLN A 5 -6.59 6.05 -16.13
N TRP A 6 -6.80 5.49 -14.95
CA TRP A 6 -5.80 5.47 -13.88
C TRP A 6 -4.53 4.80 -14.39
N PRO A 7 -3.34 5.35 -14.11
CA PRO A 7 -2.11 4.78 -14.64
C PRO A 7 -1.87 3.41 -14.03
N GLU A 8 -1.45 2.48 -14.88
CA GLU A 8 -1.06 1.12 -14.46
C GLU A 8 0.12 1.17 -13.49
N PHE A 9 0.19 0.20 -12.58
CA PHE A 9 1.31 0.05 -11.67
C PHE A 9 2.58 -0.28 -12.47
N PRO A 10 3.78 0.22 -12.10
CA PRO A 10 4.96 0.07 -12.96
C PRO A 10 5.37 -1.40 -13.20
N CYS A 11 5.57 -2.18 -12.12
CA CYS A 11 5.92 -3.61 -12.18
C CYS A 11 5.83 -4.25 -10.78
N GLU A 12 6.19 -5.53 -10.63
CA GLU A 12 6.19 -6.22 -9.32
C GLU A 12 7.08 -5.54 -8.28
N ASP A 13 8.27 -5.10 -8.66
CA ASP A 13 9.28 -4.49 -7.77
C ASP A 13 9.80 -3.18 -8.37
N PRO A 14 8.99 -2.10 -8.32
CA PRO A 14 9.35 -0.82 -8.92
C PRO A 14 10.57 -0.21 -8.23
N THR A 15 11.33 0.58 -8.99
CA THR A 15 12.33 1.47 -8.40
C THR A 15 11.65 2.52 -7.53
N ALA A 16 12.42 3.15 -6.62
CA ALA A 16 11.89 4.20 -5.77
C ALA A 16 11.31 5.38 -6.58
N THR A 17 11.96 5.72 -7.70
CA THR A 17 11.54 6.78 -8.61
C THR A 17 10.24 6.42 -9.33
N GLU A 18 10.15 5.24 -9.94
CA GLU A 18 8.93 4.79 -10.65
C GLU A 18 7.73 4.74 -9.70
N LEU A 19 7.93 4.24 -8.49
CA LEU A 19 6.88 4.20 -7.48
C LEU A 19 6.45 5.61 -7.04
N ALA A 20 7.41 6.51 -6.81
CA ALA A 20 7.11 7.88 -6.41
C ALA A 20 6.36 8.65 -7.52
N ASP A 21 6.74 8.45 -8.78
CA ASP A 21 6.07 9.04 -9.92
C ASP A 21 4.65 8.52 -10.06
N TRP A 22 4.46 7.20 -9.96
CA TRP A 22 3.13 6.58 -10.00
C TRP A 22 2.24 7.08 -8.86
N LEU A 23 2.77 7.12 -7.63
CA LEU A 23 2.05 7.62 -6.45
C LEU A 23 1.66 9.09 -6.61
N ARG A 24 2.52 9.93 -7.20
CA ARG A 24 2.21 11.34 -7.44
C ARG A 24 0.99 11.52 -8.34
N VAL A 25 0.89 10.72 -9.40
CA VAL A 25 -0.28 10.77 -10.31
C VAL A 25 -1.52 10.28 -9.58
N TRP A 26 -1.42 9.16 -8.86
CA TRP A 26 -2.55 8.64 -8.06
C TRP A 26 -3.02 9.61 -6.99
N ASP A 27 -2.11 10.26 -6.27
CA ASP A 27 -2.44 11.25 -5.25
C ASP A 27 -3.11 12.49 -5.84
N ALA A 28 -2.78 12.87 -7.08
CA ALA A 28 -3.49 13.92 -7.80
C ALA A 28 -4.91 13.48 -8.18
N SER A 29 -5.08 12.26 -8.72
CA SER A 29 -6.38 11.69 -9.08
C SER A 29 -7.29 11.40 -7.89
N LEU A 30 -6.71 11.20 -6.69
CA LEU A 30 -7.46 11.00 -5.46
C LEU A 30 -8.14 12.27 -4.96
N LYS A 31 -7.66 13.46 -5.34
CA LYS A 31 -8.21 14.73 -4.85
C LYS A 31 -9.67 14.88 -5.22
N GLY A 32 -10.52 15.08 -4.21
CA GLY A 32 -11.95 15.25 -4.40
C GLY A 32 -12.75 13.95 -4.48
N LEU A 33 -12.10 12.79 -4.40
CA LEU A 33 -12.79 11.50 -4.23
C LEU A 33 -13.09 11.24 -2.76
N GLU A 34 -14.19 10.54 -2.49
CA GLU A 34 -14.59 10.22 -1.11
C GLU A 34 -13.57 9.37 -0.36
N VAL A 35 -12.83 8.52 -1.07
CA VAL A 35 -11.79 7.66 -0.48
C VAL A 35 -10.62 8.48 0.07
N GLU A 36 -10.40 9.70 -0.42
CA GLU A 36 -9.40 10.62 0.13
C GLU A 36 -9.68 10.96 1.59
N ALA A 37 -10.95 11.15 1.94
CA ALA A 37 -11.37 11.36 3.32
C ALA A 37 -11.03 10.14 4.18
N VAL A 38 -11.35 8.93 3.69
CA VAL A 38 -11.04 7.67 4.38
C VAL A 38 -9.53 7.51 4.60
N LEU A 39 -8.72 7.80 3.58
CA LEU A 39 -7.25 7.74 3.65
C LEU A 39 -6.66 8.69 4.69
N ARG A 40 -7.34 9.79 5.01
CA ARG A 40 -6.96 10.75 6.06
C ARG A 40 -7.53 10.39 7.44
N GLY A 41 -8.29 9.31 7.56
CA GLY A 41 -9.03 8.96 8.78
C GLY A 41 -10.23 9.88 9.05
N ALA A 42 -10.72 10.59 8.02
CA ALA A 42 -11.89 11.44 8.09
C ALA A 42 -13.14 10.73 7.54
N THR A 43 -14.32 11.24 7.91
CA THR A 43 -15.60 10.74 7.40
C THR A 43 -15.81 11.15 5.94
N PRO A 44 -16.19 10.21 5.04
CA PRO A 44 -16.60 10.54 3.67
C PRO A 44 -17.75 11.55 3.61
N PRO A 45 -17.73 12.52 2.68
CA PRO A 45 -18.78 13.54 2.57
C PRO A 45 -20.20 12.98 2.47
N SER A 46 -20.42 11.91 1.69
CA SER A 46 -21.74 11.26 1.58
C SER A 46 -22.25 10.62 2.87
N LEU A 47 -21.38 10.38 3.86
CA LEU A 47 -21.69 9.67 5.10
C LEU A 47 -21.73 10.59 6.32
N ILE A 48 -21.56 11.91 6.15
CA ILE A 48 -21.57 12.88 7.27
C ILE A 48 -22.89 12.82 8.05
N SER A 49 -24.03 12.68 7.38
CA SER A 49 -25.34 12.58 8.04
C SER A 49 -25.46 11.32 8.89
N LEU A 50 -24.76 10.26 8.51
CA LEU A 50 -24.76 8.96 9.16
C LEU A 50 -23.62 8.80 10.15
N SER A 51 -22.70 9.77 10.31
CA SER A 51 -21.53 9.59 11.19
C SER A 51 -21.78 9.96 12.64
N ARG A 52 -22.81 10.77 12.90
CA ARG A 52 -23.15 11.24 14.25
C ARG A 52 -24.13 10.28 14.91
N ALA A 53 -23.80 9.86 16.11
CA ALA A 53 -24.72 9.08 16.94
C ALA A 53 -25.88 9.94 17.39
N THR A 54 -27.08 9.34 17.41
CA THR A 54 -28.26 9.95 18.01
C THR A 54 -28.22 9.66 19.51
N ASP A 55 -28.34 10.70 20.34
CA ASP A 55 -28.49 10.49 21.78
C ASP A 55 -29.88 9.90 22.08
N LEU A 56 -29.89 8.68 22.59
CA LEU A 56 -31.11 7.94 22.96
C LEU A 56 -31.22 7.73 24.47
N THR A 57 -30.45 8.45 25.28
CA THR A 57 -30.41 8.26 26.74
C THR A 57 -31.79 8.41 27.39
N ASP A 58 -32.60 9.36 26.91
CA ASP A 58 -33.96 9.63 27.42
C ASP A 58 -35.04 8.76 26.74
N PHE A 59 -34.68 7.92 25.78
CA PHE A 59 -35.60 7.01 25.09
C PHE A 59 -35.73 5.69 25.87
N THR A 60 -36.37 5.78 27.04
CA THR A 60 -36.70 4.63 27.89
C THR A 60 -38.15 4.21 27.74
N GLU A 61 -38.39 2.90 27.75
CA GLU A 61 -39.75 2.35 27.76
C GLU A 61 -40.46 2.68 29.08
N LEU A 62 -41.72 3.11 28.98
CA LEU A 62 -42.57 3.35 30.14
C LEU A 62 -43.11 2.03 30.68
N THR A 63 -43.11 1.90 32.00
CA THR A 63 -43.75 0.78 32.71
C THR A 63 -45.21 1.10 33.01
N ALA A 64 -45.96 0.11 33.52
CA ALA A 64 -47.33 0.33 33.97
C ALA A 64 -47.43 1.25 35.21
N VAL A 65 -46.30 1.47 35.92
CA VAL A 65 -46.21 2.42 37.05
C VAL A 65 -46.08 3.85 36.54
N ASP A 66 -45.35 4.05 35.44
CA ASP A 66 -45.07 5.39 34.88
C ASP A 66 -46.26 5.93 34.06
N GLU A 67 -46.93 5.06 33.31
CA GLU A 67 -48.13 5.41 32.53
C GLU A 67 -49.15 4.27 32.63
N PRO A 68 -50.26 4.41 33.38
CA PRO A 68 -51.24 3.36 33.56
C PRO A 68 -52.07 3.10 32.28
N ASP A 69 -52.30 4.10 31.42
CA ASP A 69 -53.03 3.93 30.17
C ASP A 69 -52.24 3.06 29.18
N ALA A 70 -52.74 1.85 28.95
CA ALA A 70 -52.07 0.87 28.10
C ALA A 70 -51.90 1.35 26.65
N ALA A 71 -52.85 2.11 26.10
CA ALA A 71 -52.79 2.58 24.72
C ALA A 71 -51.70 3.66 24.56
N LYS A 72 -51.59 4.59 25.53
CA LYS A 72 -50.52 5.60 25.54
C LYS A 72 -49.15 4.96 25.74
N ARG A 73 -49.02 4.04 26.70
CA ARG A 73 -47.78 3.30 26.98
C ARG A 73 -47.29 2.51 25.77
N LEU A 74 -48.18 1.79 25.08
CA LEU A 74 -47.82 1.02 23.88
C LEU A 74 -47.34 1.92 22.73
N ARG A 75 -47.97 3.08 22.52
CA ARG A 75 -47.55 4.05 21.51
C ARG A 75 -46.16 4.62 21.82
N HIS A 76 -45.91 5.00 23.07
CA HIS A 76 -44.60 5.48 23.51
C HIS A 76 -43.51 4.42 23.33
N ASN A 77 -43.71 3.21 23.85
CA ASN A 77 -42.72 2.14 23.77
C ASN A 77 -42.47 1.71 22.32
N ALA A 78 -43.48 1.77 21.44
CA ALA A 78 -43.29 1.57 20.01
C ALA A 78 -42.40 2.64 19.38
N SER A 79 -42.54 3.91 19.78
CA SER A 79 -41.66 5.00 19.33
C SER A 79 -40.23 4.83 19.84
N VAL A 80 -40.05 4.44 21.10
CA VAL A 80 -38.73 4.13 21.69
C VAL A 80 -38.06 3.00 20.89
N LYS A 81 -38.75 1.87 20.67
CA LYS A 81 -38.23 0.76 19.86
C LYS A 81 -37.93 1.14 18.43
N ARG A 82 -38.65 2.11 17.86
CA ARG A 82 -38.35 2.64 16.52
C ARG A 82 -37.06 3.45 16.55
N ALA A 83 -36.89 4.36 17.51
CA ALA A 83 -35.68 5.18 17.63
C ALA A 83 -34.40 4.31 17.77
N HIS A 84 -34.44 3.27 18.61
CA HIS A 84 -33.33 2.32 18.75
C HIS A 84 -33.03 1.55 17.46
N ARG A 85 -34.06 1.13 16.72
CA ARG A 85 -33.89 0.47 15.42
C ARG A 85 -33.32 1.41 14.36
N ASP A 86 -33.81 2.65 14.31
CA ASP A 86 -33.33 3.64 13.35
C ASP A 86 -31.85 3.97 13.61
N GLU A 87 -31.42 4.01 14.88
CA GLU A 87 -30.02 4.18 15.25
C GLU A 87 -29.16 2.95 14.89
N ALA A 88 -29.64 1.73 15.15
CA ALA A 88 -28.95 0.52 14.70
C ALA A 88 -28.78 0.49 13.17
N ASN A 89 -29.84 0.81 12.43
CA ASN A 89 -29.82 0.91 10.97
C ASN A 89 -28.84 2.00 10.50
N ARG A 90 -28.73 3.14 11.20
CA ARG A 90 -27.76 4.20 10.89
C ARG A 90 -26.33 3.69 10.99
N VAL A 91 -26.00 2.98 12.07
CA VAL A 91 -24.67 2.41 12.28
C VAL A 91 -24.33 1.41 11.17
N GLU A 92 -25.25 0.51 10.84
CA GLU A 92 -25.06 -0.46 9.74
C GLU A 92 -24.91 0.24 8.39
N ALA A 93 -25.75 1.24 8.10
CA ALA A 93 -25.68 2.02 6.87
C ALA A 93 -24.37 2.81 6.74
N TYR A 94 -23.85 3.34 7.85
CA TYR A 94 -22.54 4.00 7.87
C TYR A 94 -21.43 3.01 7.53
N ALA A 95 -21.39 1.85 8.20
CA ALA A 95 -20.38 0.82 7.96
C ALA A 95 -20.43 0.29 6.52
N ALA A 96 -21.63 0.00 6.00
CA ALA A 96 -21.83 -0.41 4.62
C ALA A 96 -21.42 0.69 3.61
N GLY A 97 -21.68 1.95 3.95
CA GLY A 97 -21.26 3.11 3.17
C GLY A 97 -19.74 3.22 3.05
N VAL A 98 -19.02 3.11 4.18
CA VAL A 98 -17.55 3.12 4.19
C VAL A 98 -17.00 1.96 3.38
N LEU A 99 -17.54 0.75 3.58
CA LEU A 99 -17.15 -0.44 2.84
C LEU A 99 -17.35 -0.27 1.33
N ARG A 100 -18.46 0.33 0.90
CA ARG A 100 -18.73 0.60 -0.51
C ARG A 100 -17.67 1.52 -1.12
N VAL A 101 -17.27 2.57 -0.41
CA VAL A 101 -16.24 3.52 -0.86
C VAL A 101 -14.87 2.82 -0.96
N THR A 102 -14.46 2.12 0.09
CA THR A 102 -13.13 1.47 0.13
C THR A 102 -13.04 0.29 -0.84
N ASN A 103 -14.09 -0.52 -0.96
CA ASN A 103 -14.13 -1.64 -1.90
C ASN A 103 -14.20 -1.17 -3.37
N GLY A 104 -14.97 -0.11 -3.65
CA GLY A 104 -14.98 0.51 -4.97
C GLY A 104 -13.60 1.00 -5.38
N PHE A 105 -12.86 1.60 -4.44
CA PHE A 105 -11.48 2.01 -4.67
C PHE A 105 -10.51 0.82 -4.81
N ALA A 106 -10.71 -0.26 -4.05
CA ALA A 106 -9.95 -1.50 -4.23
C ALA A 106 -10.06 -2.01 -5.67
N GLY A 107 -11.26 -2.01 -6.26
CA GLY A 107 -11.45 -2.38 -7.68
C GLY A 107 -10.66 -1.51 -8.67
N GLN A 108 -10.34 -0.26 -8.34
CA GLN A 108 -9.47 0.59 -9.16
C GLN A 108 -8.00 0.16 -9.04
N LEU A 109 -7.52 -0.06 -7.80
CA LEU A 109 -6.19 -0.61 -7.55
C LEU A 109 -6.00 -1.97 -8.21
N GLU A 110 -7.01 -2.84 -8.14
CA GLU A 110 -6.97 -4.13 -8.81
C GLU A 110 -6.72 -4.00 -10.31
N ARG A 111 -7.42 -3.09 -10.99
CA ARG A 111 -7.23 -2.84 -12.43
C ARG A 111 -5.81 -2.36 -12.72
N ALA A 112 -5.29 -1.45 -11.91
CA ALA A 112 -3.96 -0.89 -12.08
C ALA A 112 -2.83 -1.92 -11.89
N LEU A 113 -2.99 -2.86 -10.95
CA LEU A 113 -1.97 -3.88 -10.67
C LEU A 113 -2.13 -5.16 -11.49
N ARG A 114 -3.30 -5.45 -12.07
CA ARG A 114 -3.64 -6.76 -12.65
C ARG A 114 -2.63 -7.25 -13.68
N ARG A 115 -2.17 -6.35 -14.56
CA ARG A 115 -1.33 -6.70 -15.71
C ARG A 115 0.16 -6.75 -15.35
N THR A 116 0.62 -5.83 -14.52
CA THR A 116 2.06 -5.57 -14.28
C THR A 116 2.56 -6.06 -12.92
N ALA A 117 1.66 -6.25 -11.95
CA ALA A 117 2.00 -6.65 -10.59
C ALA A 117 0.99 -7.66 -9.96
N PRO A 118 0.67 -8.79 -10.62
CA PRO A 118 -0.32 -9.76 -10.15
C PRO A 118 0.04 -10.46 -8.82
N ALA A 119 1.33 -10.72 -8.53
CA ALA A 119 1.76 -11.33 -7.28
C ALA A 119 1.66 -10.35 -6.10
N ARG A 120 2.02 -9.08 -6.30
CA ARG A 120 1.74 -8.00 -5.35
C ARG A 120 0.24 -7.84 -5.11
N LEU A 121 -0.57 -7.88 -6.16
CA LEU A 121 -2.02 -7.81 -6.03
C LEU A 121 -2.60 -8.94 -5.16
N ARG A 122 -2.14 -10.19 -5.37
CA ARG A 122 -2.55 -11.33 -4.53
C ARG A 122 -2.21 -11.11 -3.06
N ARG A 123 -1.02 -10.58 -2.76
CA ARG A 123 -0.59 -10.27 -1.38
C ARG A 123 -1.45 -9.18 -0.74
N LEU A 124 -1.76 -8.11 -1.49
CA LEU A 124 -2.63 -7.03 -1.00
C LEU A 124 -4.04 -7.56 -0.69
N ARG A 125 -4.63 -8.33 -1.60
CA ARG A 125 -5.94 -8.96 -1.39
C ARG A 125 -5.97 -9.86 -0.17
N ALA A 126 -4.93 -10.67 0.03
CA ALA A 126 -4.84 -11.54 1.20
C ALA A 126 -4.69 -10.76 2.52
N SER A 127 -3.95 -9.64 2.50
CA SER A 127 -3.66 -8.85 3.71
C SER A 127 -4.78 -7.89 4.09
N HIS A 128 -5.61 -7.48 3.13
CA HIS A 128 -6.63 -6.45 3.29
C HIS A 128 -8.04 -6.91 2.89
N ALA A 129 -8.32 -8.21 3.03
CA ALA A 129 -9.66 -8.74 2.88
C ALA A 129 -10.56 -8.26 4.03
N VAL A 130 -11.79 -7.86 3.70
CA VAL A 130 -12.77 -7.44 4.70
C VAL A 130 -13.39 -8.67 5.36
N ALA A 131 -13.28 -8.76 6.68
CA ALA A 131 -13.82 -9.88 7.44
C ALA A 131 -15.34 -10.00 7.23
N GLY A 132 -15.81 -11.22 6.97
CA GLY A 132 -17.24 -11.51 6.80
C GLY A 132 -17.84 -11.11 5.45
N VAL A 133 -17.08 -10.49 4.54
CA VAL A 133 -17.58 -10.08 3.20
C VAL A 133 -16.67 -10.65 2.09
N PRO A 134 -16.99 -11.84 1.55
CA PRO A 134 -16.18 -12.47 0.52
C PRO A 134 -16.00 -11.58 -0.72
N GLY A 135 -14.75 -11.44 -1.18
CA GLY A 135 -14.42 -10.65 -2.37
C GLY A 135 -14.44 -9.14 -2.15
N ALA A 136 -14.67 -8.66 -0.93
CA ALA A 136 -14.49 -7.25 -0.59
C ALA A 136 -13.12 -6.99 0.03
N TYR A 137 -12.52 -5.87 -0.35
CA TYR A 137 -11.19 -5.48 0.12
C TYR A 137 -11.17 -4.03 0.59
N ASP A 138 -10.35 -3.73 1.59
CA ASP A 138 -10.12 -2.35 2.02
C ASP A 138 -9.11 -1.66 1.10
N GLY A 139 -9.62 -0.98 0.07
CA GLY A 139 -8.78 -0.24 -0.88
C GLY A 139 -7.98 0.90 -0.24
N ALA A 140 -8.45 1.49 0.86
CA ALA A 140 -7.70 2.53 1.55
C ALA A 140 -6.46 1.93 2.22
N ALA A 141 -6.64 0.80 2.92
CA ALA A 141 -5.52 0.05 3.50
C ALA A 141 -4.54 -0.46 2.44
N MET A 142 -5.04 -0.95 1.30
CA MET A 142 -4.18 -1.36 0.17
C MET A 142 -3.32 -0.20 -0.35
N MET A 143 -3.88 1.00 -0.51
CA MET A 143 -3.11 2.17 -0.96
C MET A 143 -2.06 2.62 0.06
N LEU A 144 -2.40 2.59 1.36
CA LEU A 144 -1.42 2.86 2.42
C LEU A 144 -0.27 1.85 2.41
N ALA A 145 -0.57 0.56 2.17
CA ALA A 145 0.45 -0.47 2.01
C ALA A 145 1.34 -0.23 0.78
N LEU A 146 0.78 0.26 -0.34
CA LEU A 146 1.56 0.64 -1.52
C LEU A 146 2.45 1.86 -1.26
N ARG A 147 1.94 2.89 -0.56
CA ARG A 147 2.75 4.05 -0.15
C ARG A 147 3.91 3.65 0.76
N ALA A 148 3.71 2.65 1.62
CA ALA A 148 4.76 2.13 2.51
C ALA A 148 5.90 1.39 1.77
N LEU A 149 5.77 1.14 0.46
CA LEU A 149 6.84 0.54 -0.35
C LEU A 149 7.93 1.54 -0.74
N VAL A 150 7.68 2.85 -0.60
CA VAL A 150 8.68 3.88 -0.93
C VAL A 150 9.92 3.65 -0.07
N GLY A 151 11.06 3.42 -0.74
CA GLY A 151 12.34 3.13 -0.09
C GLY A 151 12.54 1.67 0.36
N VAL A 152 11.53 0.80 0.20
CA VAL A 152 11.63 -0.63 0.55
C VAL A 152 12.08 -1.44 -0.67
N ARG A 153 13.27 -2.04 -0.59
CA ARG A 153 13.78 -2.93 -1.65
C ARG A 153 12.98 -4.22 -1.74
N GLY A 154 12.44 -4.49 -2.93
CA GLY A 154 11.67 -5.70 -3.24
C GLY A 154 12.51 -6.98 -3.27
N PRO A 155 11.89 -8.18 -3.26
CA PRO A 155 12.60 -9.46 -3.29
C PRO A 155 13.51 -9.62 -4.51
N THR A 156 13.07 -9.17 -5.69
CA THR A 156 13.86 -9.28 -6.94
C THR A 156 15.07 -8.34 -6.89
N GLN A 157 14.89 -7.12 -6.39
CA GLN A 157 16.01 -6.18 -6.17
C GLN A 157 17.01 -6.73 -5.15
N ARG A 158 16.55 -7.38 -4.06
CA ARG A 158 17.44 -8.04 -3.09
C ARG A 158 18.21 -9.21 -3.71
N GLN A 159 17.57 -10.01 -4.56
CA GLN A 159 18.23 -11.10 -5.28
C GLN A 159 19.24 -10.58 -6.31
N SER A 160 18.90 -9.50 -7.03
CA SER A 160 19.82 -8.81 -7.92
C SER A 160 21.03 -8.28 -7.14
N SER A 161 20.84 -7.56 -6.05
CA SER A 161 21.95 -7.11 -5.19
C SER A 161 22.83 -8.27 -4.71
N ALA A 162 22.22 -9.38 -4.27
CA ALA A 162 22.98 -10.56 -3.86
C ALA A 162 23.74 -11.21 -5.04
N TRP A 163 23.21 -11.15 -6.26
CA TRP A 163 23.91 -11.62 -7.45
C TRP A 163 25.10 -10.72 -7.81
N HIS A 164 24.93 -9.39 -7.79
CA HIS A 164 26.02 -8.44 -8.05
C HIS A 164 27.12 -8.57 -6.98
N GLU A 165 26.75 -8.78 -5.71
CA GLU A 165 27.71 -9.03 -4.63
C GLU A 165 28.49 -10.35 -4.83
N ARG A 166 27.84 -11.41 -5.35
CA ARG A 166 28.54 -12.66 -5.72
C ARG A 166 29.47 -12.49 -6.92
N GLN A 167 29.11 -11.67 -7.91
CA GLN A 167 30.04 -11.38 -9.02
C GLN A 167 31.25 -10.59 -8.52
N TRP A 168 31.05 -9.69 -7.57
CA TRP A 168 32.14 -9.01 -6.89
C TRP A 168 33.08 -9.96 -6.16
N GLU A 169 32.56 -10.91 -5.37
CA GLU A 169 33.40 -11.93 -4.72
C GLU A 169 34.26 -12.67 -5.76
N ARG A 170 33.69 -13.01 -6.92
CA ARG A 170 34.45 -13.63 -8.02
C ARG A 170 35.51 -12.71 -8.61
N LEU A 171 35.19 -11.44 -8.89
CA LEU A 171 36.14 -10.46 -9.44
C LEU A 171 37.30 -10.22 -8.48
N ARG A 172 37.03 -10.17 -7.17
CA ARG A 172 38.05 -10.09 -6.11
C ARG A 172 38.96 -11.31 -6.10
N ASP A 173 38.38 -12.50 -6.18
CA ASP A 173 39.15 -13.75 -6.04
C ASP A 173 39.92 -14.13 -7.32
N THR A 174 39.68 -13.45 -8.45
CA THR A 174 40.34 -13.72 -9.75
C THR A 174 41.30 -12.60 -10.14
N ARG A 175 42.57 -12.68 -9.74
CA ARG A 175 43.61 -11.72 -10.19
C ARG A 175 43.82 -11.78 -11.69
N LEU A 176 44.22 -10.65 -12.27
CA LEU A 176 44.64 -10.63 -13.68
C LEU A 176 45.99 -11.36 -13.83
N PRO A 177 46.21 -12.08 -14.93
CA PRO A 177 47.46 -12.79 -15.16
C PRO A 177 48.61 -11.83 -15.46
N ASP A 178 49.83 -12.24 -15.13
CA ASP A 178 51.06 -11.50 -15.46
C ASP A 178 51.15 -11.25 -16.97
N GLY A 179 51.40 -9.98 -17.33
CA GLY A 179 51.43 -9.54 -18.72
C GLY A 179 50.06 -9.23 -19.33
N CYS A 180 48.99 -9.07 -18.53
CA CYS A 180 47.71 -8.57 -19.03
C CYS A 180 47.88 -7.20 -19.71
N VAL A 181 47.10 -6.95 -20.76
CA VAL A 181 47.10 -5.62 -21.39
C VAL A 181 46.31 -4.63 -20.53
N ALA A 182 46.64 -3.35 -20.64
CA ALA A 182 45.97 -2.29 -19.87
C ALA A 182 44.45 -2.29 -20.07
N ASP A 183 43.98 -2.71 -21.24
CA ASP A 183 42.56 -2.82 -21.56
C ASP A 183 41.84 -3.89 -20.72
N ASP A 184 42.50 -5.02 -20.41
CA ASP A 184 41.92 -6.08 -19.56
C ASP A 184 41.70 -5.56 -18.13
N TYR A 185 42.66 -4.80 -17.62
CA TYR A 185 42.54 -4.13 -16.32
C TYR A 185 41.43 -3.08 -16.31
N ALA A 186 41.38 -2.23 -17.34
CA ALA A 186 40.35 -1.21 -17.47
C ALA A 186 38.94 -1.84 -17.57
N ALA A 187 38.78 -2.91 -18.33
CA ALA A 187 37.52 -3.63 -18.46
C ALA A 187 37.05 -4.21 -17.13
N LYS A 188 37.96 -4.83 -16.36
CA LYS A 188 37.65 -5.38 -15.04
C LYS A 188 37.26 -4.30 -14.03
N CYS A 189 37.95 -3.17 -14.03
CA CYS A 189 37.60 -2.03 -13.18
C CYS A 189 36.23 -1.45 -13.55
N HIS A 190 35.96 -1.31 -14.84
CA HIS A 190 34.69 -0.82 -15.36
C HIS A 190 33.52 -1.75 -14.99
N GLU A 191 33.70 -3.06 -15.14
CA GLU A 191 32.70 -4.06 -14.73
C GLU A 191 32.35 -3.92 -13.24
N LEU A 192 33.34 -3.77 -12.37
CA LEU A 192 33.08 -3.52 -10.95
C LEU A 192 32.32 -2.21 -10.74
N ILE A 193 32.86 -1.08 -11.22
CA ILE A 193 32.39 0.27 -10.88
C ILE A 193 31.02 0.58 -11.48
N GLU A 194 30.81 0.25 -12.76
CA GLU A 194 29.61 0.66 -13.49
C GLU A 194 28.51 -0.41 -13.43
N VAL A 195 28.87 -1.70 -13.43
CA VAL A 195 27.88 -2.79 -13.51
C VAL A 195 27.48 -3.31 -12.14
N HIS A 196 28.44 -3.52 -11.24
CA HIS A 196 28.17 -4.21 -9.97
C HIS A 196 27.99 -3.28 -8.77
N LEU A 197 28.91 -2.32 -8.59
CA LEU A 197 28.94 -1.42 -7.43
C LEU A 197 27.60 -0.68 -7.18
N PRO A 198 26.88 -0.16 -8.20
CA PRO A 198 25.63 0.58 -7.97
C PRO A 198 24.52 -0.30 -7.37
N ASN A 199 24.63 -1.62 -7.55
CA ASN A 199 23.62 -2.58 -7.15
C ASN A 199 23.90 -3.24 -5.79
N PHE A 200 25.01 -2.90 -5.13
CA PHE A 200 25.34 -3.46 -3.82
C PHE A 200 24.34 -3.02 -2.73
N SER A 201 24.22 -3.88 -1.72
CA SER A 201 23.30 -3.69 -0.60
C SER A 201 23.94 -3.92 0.76
N ARG A 202 24.84 -4.91 0.85
CA ARG A 202 25.52 -5.32 2.08
C ARG A 202 26.95 -4.84 2.14
N VAL A 203 27.65 -4.90 1.00
CA VAL A 203 29.04 -4.47 0.87
C VAL A 203 29.05 -2.99 0.48
N ARG A 204 29.83 -2.18 1.19
CA ARG A 204 30.11 -0.79 0.81
C ARG A 204 31.58 -0.66 0.50
N LEU A 205 31.90 -0.44 -0.76
CA LEU A 205 33.24 -0.08 -1.21
C LEU A 205 33.24 1.43 -1.48
N GLU A 206 33.82 2.19 -0.57
CA GLU A 206 33.87 3.65 -0.65
C GLU A 206 35.31 4.12 -0.41
N LYS A 207 35.72 5.17 -1.13
CA LYS A 207 37.01 5.85 -0.95
C LYS A 207 38.19 4.87 -0.93
N SER A 208 38.95 4.82 0.16
CA SER A 208 40.16 3.99 0.28
C SER A 208 39.88 2.52 0.05
N THR A 209 38.76 1.99 0.55
CA THR A 209 38.41 0.57 0.34
C THR A 209 38.15 0.22 -1.12
N LEU A 210 37.64 1.16 -1.92
CA LEU A 210 37.51 0.96 -3.36
C LEU A 210 38.88 1.04 -4.03
N THR A 211 39.75 1.98 -3.62
CA THR A 211 41.11 2.11 -4.16
C THR A 211 41.94 0.86 -3.89
N ASP A 212 41.91 0.33 -2.67
CA ASP A 212 42.65 -0.89 -2.28
C ASP A 212 42.19 -2.09 -3.13
N VAL A 213 40.89 -2.22 -3.35
CA VAL A 213 40.29 -3.24 -4.22
C VAL A 213 40.77 -3.13 -5.67
N LEU A 214 40.84 -1.92 -6.22
CA LEU A 214 41.30 -1.71 -7.59
C LEU A 214 42.79 -2.06 -7.72
N ILE A 215 43.60 -1.75 -6.70
CA ILE A 215 45.01 -2.15 -6.64
C ILE A 215 45.14 -3.67 -6.60
N ASP A 216 44.31 -4.36 -5.82
CA ASP A 216 44.30 -5.83 -5.72
C ASP A 216 43.94 -6.55 -7.03
N PHE A 217 43.42 -5.83 -8.03
CA PHE A 217 43.17 -6.37 -9.37
C PHE A 217 44.40 -6.39 -10.28
N LEU A 218 45.46 -5.66 -9.94
CA LEU A 218 46.70 -5.69 -10.70
C LEU A 218 47.33 -7.10 -10.67
N PRO A 219 48.07 -7.50 -11.72
CA PRO A 219 48.87 -8.72 -11.71
C PRO A 219 49.91 -8.70 -10.59
N GLU A 220 50.41 -9.88 -10.20
CA GLU A 220 51.48 -10.01 -9.20
C GLU A 220 52.84 -9.52 -9.71
#